data_AF-A0A6M5YW60-F1
#
_entry.id   AF-A0A6M5YW60-F1
#
_cell.length_a   1.000
_cell.length_b   1.000
_cell.length_c   1.000
_cell.angle_alpha   90.00
_cell.angle_beta   90.00
_cell.angle_gamma   90.00
#
_symmetry.space_group_name_H-M   'P 1'
#
loop_
_entity.id
_entity.type
_entity.pdbx_description
1 polymer ?
#
loop_
_entity_poly.entity_id
_entity_poly.type
_entity_poly.pdbx_seq_one_letter_code
_entity_poly.pdbx_strand_id
1 'polypeptide(L)'
;MRFLFPRARSARAFTLIELLVVIAIIAILIGLLLPAVQKVREAAARIQSSNNLKQIGIALHAAHDTMGVFPPLLVNQWESFNGGSGAVHYAGPYLPNNINTCGSDKTTFFYALLPYIEQQNLYSSISGYQYFLMGTRKDNPNLLVGSTTPKTYIAPSDNSPYQYVNWSWPYTNNEQVFQMGLVSYAANARVFGQSAPTGDGGWSVWEVAWNNAGGGAMRMTGITDGTSNTMAVVERSMVRGSQQMYYKDWSVVNSGNGSVTPGGISMWATTDTPPEGMPFFGCNCKDPTQTWDATYGQWWLANCRMVAGDPNEYFQPPTPRLVLSQQQAFNIYPYNVAGTQTLMCDGSVRLMPTSVSVQAWSAAVTPAGGEVISLP
;
A
#
# COMPACT_ATOMS: atom_id res chain seq x y z
N MET A 1 -0.09 4.24 86.07
CA MET A 1 0.05 4.00 84.62
C MET A 1 0.87 5.13 84.02
N ARG A 2 2.06 4.83 83.48
CA ARG A 2 2.96 5.79 82.81
C ARG A 2 2.64 5.74 81.31
N PHE A 3 2.07 6.80 80.76
CA PHE A 3 1.86 6.92 79.31
C PHE A 3 3.19 7.27 78.63
N LEU A 4 3.72 6.34 77.83
CA LEU A 4 4.83 6.58 76.92
C LEU A 4 4.29 7.31 75.68
N PHE A 5 4.58 8.60 75.54
CA PHE A 5 4.35 9.31 74.28
C PHE A 5 5.39 8.85 73.24
N PRO A 6 4.99 8.47 72.02
CA PRO A 6 5.92 8.13 70.97
C PRO A 6 6.74 9.36 70.59
N ARG A 7 8.07 9.20 70.53
CA ARG A 7 9.02 10.22 70.06
C ARG A 7 8.60 10.64 68.64
N ALA A 8 8.18 11.89 68.45
CA ALA A 8 7.93 12.45 67.13
C ALA A 8 9.22 12.32 66.30
N ARG A 9 9.15 11.52 65.22
CA ARG A 9 10.25 11.40 64.26
C ARG A 9 10.44 12.79 63.66
N SER A 10 11.60 13.41 63.86
CA SER A 10 11.99 14.63 63.14
C SER A 10 11.91 14.33 61.65
N ALA A 11 10.86 14.84 60.99
CA ALA A 11 10.83 14.88 59.54
C ALA A 11 11.93 15.86 59.13
N ARG A 12 12.94 15.37 58.40
CA ARG A 12 13.96 16.23 57.82
C ARG A 12 13.25 17.20 56.88
N ALA A 13 13.29 18.49 57.19
CA ALA A 13 12.79 19.52 56.29
C ALA A 13 13.72 19.58 55.08
N PHE A 14 13.14 19.41 53.89
CA PHE A 14 13.86 19.46 52.62
C PHE A 14 14.11 20.92 52.24
N THR A 15 15.34 21.27 51.85
CA THR A 15 15.66 22.64 51.46
C THR A 15 15.22 22.92 50.02
N LEU A 16 14.84 24.16 49.73
CA LEU A 16 14.46 24.58 48.38
C LEU A 16 15.59 24.33 47.37
N ILE A 17 16.84 24.46 47.82
CA ILE A 17 18.05 24.23 47.01
C ILE A 17 18.16 22.74 46.64
N GLU A 18 17.96 21.82 47.59
CA GLU A 18 17.98 20.37 47.30
C GLU A 18 16.90 19.99 46.27
N LEU A 19 15.70 20.58 46.37
CA LEU A 19 14.66 20.37 45.37
C LEU A 19 15.06 20.91 44.00
N LEU A 20 15.63 22.12 43.97
CA LEU A 20 16.02 22.80 42.74
C LEU A 20 17.16 22.06 42.01
N VAL A 21 18.11 21.48 42.74
CA VAL A 21 19.17 20.66 42.15
C VAL A 21 18.62 19.37 41.56
N VAL A 22 17.69 18.70 42.26
CA VAL A 22 17.09 17.45 41.76
C VAL A 22 16.31 17.70 40.48
N ILE A 23 15.47 18.74 40.43
CA ILE A 23 14.74 19.07 39.19
C ILE A 23 15.69 19.48 38.06
N ALA A 24 16.80 20.17 38.37
CA ALA A 24 17.80 20.56 37.37
C ALA A 24 18.49 19.34 36.75
N ILE A 25 18.88 18.35 37.58
CA ILE A 25 19.47 17.11 37.10
C ILE A 25 18.46 16.33 36.24
N ILE A 26 17.20 16.19 36.70
CA ILE A 26 16.15 15.51 35.93
C ILE A 26 15.92 16.21 34.59
N ALA A 27 15.87 17.55 34.56
CA ALA A 27 15.69 18.32 33.34
C ALA A 27 16.84 18.10 32.35
N ILE A 28 18.09 18.08 32.82
CA ILE A 28 19.27 17.79 31.98
C ILE A 28 19.20 16.35 31.44
N LEU A 29 18.90 15.37 32.29
CA LEU A 29 18.79 13.96 31.89
C LEU A 29 17.70 13.78 30.83
N ILE A 30 16.50 14.33 31.04
CA ILE A 30 15.41 14.27 30.05
C ILE A 30 15.79 15.00 28.76
N GLY A 31 16.44 16.17 28.87
CA GLY A 31 16.89 16.95 27.72
C GLY A 31 17.88 16.20 26.83
N LEU A 32 18.75 15.37 27.42
CA LEU A 32 19.70 14.53 26.68
C LEU A 32 19.07 13.23 26.17
N LEU A 33 18.08 12.67 26.89
CA LEU A 33 17.45 11.40 26.52
C LEU A 33 16.38 11.53 25.43
N LEU A 34 15.64 12.64 25.38
CA LEU A 34 14.52 12.80 24.44
C LEU A 34 14.94 12.65 22.97
N PRO A 35 16.01 13.31 22.48
CA PRO A 35 16.46 13.15 21.09
C PRO A 35 16.97 11.73 20.80
N ALA A 36 17.61 11.09 21.78
CA ALA A 36 18.13 9.74 21.64
C ALA A 36 16.99 8.70 21.52
N VAL A 37 15.96 8.82 22.36
CA VAL A 37 14.79 7.93 22.33
C VAL A 37 14.04 8.05 21.00
N GLN A 38 13.95 9.25 20.43
CA GLN A 38 13.33 9.46 19.11
C GLN A 38 14.09 8.73 18.00
N LYS A 39 15.42 8.89 17.95
CA LYS A 39 16.26 8.16 16.98
C LYS A 39 16.12 6.65 17.10
N VAL A 40 16.08 6.12 18.32
CA VAL A 40 15.89 4.68 18.57
C VAL A 40 14.51 4.21 18.09
N ARG A 41 13.46 5.00 18.34
CA ARG A 41 12.09 4.68 17.89
C ARG A 41 11.99 4.68 16.36
N GLU A 42 12.60 5.64 15.68
CA GLU A 42 12.62 5.69 14.22
C GLU A 42 13.38 4.51 13.60
N ALA A 43 14.53 4.14 14.20
CA ALA A 43 15.28 2.95 13.79
C ALA A 43 14.48 1.67 14.00
N ALA A 44 13.82 1.51 15.15
CA ALA A 44 12.96 0.37 15.45
C ALA A 44 11.77 0.28 14.48
N ALA A 45 11.13 1.40 14.17
CA ALA A 45 10.03 1.46 13.23
C ALA A 45 10.48 1.05 11.82
N ARG A 46 11.65 1.49 11.36
CA ARG A 46 12.24 1.06 10.08
C ARG A 46 12.54 -0.45 10.05
N ILE A 47 13.12 -0.99 11.13
CA ILE A 47 13.40 -2.43 11.23
C ILE A 47 12.09 -3.22 11.13
N GLN A 48 11.07 -2.78 11.86
CA GLN A 48 9.76 -3.43 11.83
C GLN A 48 9.10 -3.34 10.45
N SER A 49 9.19 -2.20 9.76
CA SER A 49 8.78 -2.04 8.37
C SER A 49 9.50 -3.01 7.42
N SER A 50 10.81 -3.17 7.59
CA SER A 50 11.60 -4.17 6.84
C SER A 50 11.09 -5.58 7.09
N ASN A 51 10.81 -5.92 8.36
CA ASN A 51 10.27 -7.22 8.75
C ASN A 51 8.88 -7.47 8.17
N ASN A 52 8.00 -6.46 8.15
CA ASN A 52 6.70 -6.55 7.50
C ASN A 52 6.85 -6.86 6.00
N LEU A 53 7.72 -6.14 5.29
CA LEU A 53 8.01 -6.43 3.88
C LEU A 53 8.61 -7.83 3.68
N LYS A 54 9.48 -8.28 4.59
CA LYS A 54 10.00 -9.66 4.58
C LYS A 54 8.89 -10.70 4.74
N GLN A 55 7.93 -10.47 5.65
CA GLN A 55 6.77 -11.35 5.78
C GLN A 55 5.91 -11.36 4.51
N ILE A 56 5.69 -10.21 3.88
CA ILE A 56 5.00 -10.10 2.59
C ILE A 56 5.77 -10.86 1.50
N GLY A 57 7.11 -10.76 1.46
CA GLY A 57 7.95 -11.47 0.50
C GLY A 57 7.92 -12.99 0.68
N ILE A 58 7.99 -13.48 1.92
CA ILE A 58 7.84 -14.91 2.23
C ILE A 58 6.45 -15.39 1.79
N ALA A 59 5.40 -14.63 2.12
CA ALA A 59 4.04 -14.95 1.71
C ALA A 59 3.88 -14.96 0.18
N LEU A 60 4.52 -14.03 -0.51
CA LEU A 60 4.51 -13.92 -1.96
C LEU A 60 5.17 -15.15 -2.62
N HIS A 61 6.31 -15.59 -2.11
CA HIS A 61 6.97 -16.81 -2.60
C HIS A 61 6.19 -18.07 -2.26
N ALA A 62 5.66 -18.19 -1.04
CA ALA A 62 4.81 -19.33 -0.67
C ALA A 62 3.53 -19.42 -1.52
N ALA A 63 2.92 -18.27 -1.82
CA ALA A 63 1.79 -18.18 -2.73
C ALA A 63 2.19 -18.62 -4.14
N HIS A 64 3.31 -18.11 -4.66
CA HIS A 64 3.85 -18.50 -5.96
C HIS A 64 4.17 -20.00 -6.04
N ASP A 65 4.78 -20.59 -5.01
CA ASP A 65 5.14 -22.00 -4.98
C ASP A 65 3.91 -22.91 -4.98
N THR A 66 2.85 -22.50 -4.26
CA THR A 66 1.59 -23.25 -4.18
C THR A 66 0.79 -23.13 -5.48
N MET A 67 0.80 -21.95 -6.09
CA MET A 67 -0.05 -21.60 -7.23
C MET A 67 0.64 -21.72 -8.59
N GLY A 68 1.97 -21.83 -8.61
CA GLY A 68 2.82 -21.86 -9.81
C GLY A 68 3.02 -20.50 -10.50
N VAL A 69 2.48 -19.43 -9.93
CA VAL A 69 2.44 -18.06 -10.47
C VAL A 69 2.23 -17.05 -9.34
N PHE A 70 2.69 -15.81 -9.51
CA PHE A 70 2.46 -14.74 -8.55
C PHE A 70 0.98 -14.35 -8.46
N PRO A 71 0.53 -13.81 -7.32
CA PRO A 71 -0.82 -13.30 -7.17
C PRO A 71 -1.08 -12.14 -8.15
N PRO A 72 -2.31 -12.01 -8.65
CA PRO A 72 -2.70 -10.84 -9.44
C PRO A 72 -2.69 -9.57 -8.56
N LEU A 73 -2.49 -8.42 -9.19
CA LEU A 73 -2.65 -7.13 -8.52
C LEU A 73 -4.10 -6.93 -8.10
N LEU A 74 -5.00 -7.14 -9.05
CA LEU A 74 -6.44 -6.98 -8.97
C LEU A 74 -7.05 -7.94 -9.99
N VAL A 75 -8.16 -8.58 -9.64
CA VAL A 75 -9.09 -9.12 -10.64
C VAL A 75 -10.48 -8.56 -10.37
N ASN A 76 -11.13 -8.08 -11.42
CA ASN A 76 -12.49 -7.58 -11.43
C ASN A 76 -13.25 -8.08 -12.68
N GLN A 77 -13.92 -9.22 -12.59
CA GLN A 77 -14.51 -9.83 -13.79
C GLN A 77 -15.79 -9.13 -14.34
N TRP A 78 -16.09 -7.87 -13.99
CA TRP A 78 -17.27 -7.14 -14.48
C TRP A 78 -17.45 -7.15 -16.01
N GLU A 79 -16.38 -6.98 -16.78
CA GLU A 79 -16.45 -7.01 -18.25
C GLU A 79 -16.80 -8.42 -18.77
N SER A 80 -16.27 -9.46 -18.11
CA SER A 80 -16.60 -10.88 -18.36
C SER A 80 -18.09 -11.18 -18.14
N PHE A 81 -18.73 -10.51 -17.17
CA PHE A 81 -20.16 -10.63 -16.89
C PHE A 81 -21.06 -10.18 -18.04
N ASN A 82 -20.72 -9.07 -18.67
CA ASN A 82 -21.63 -8.36 -19.57
C ASN A 82 -21.59 -8.91 -21.01
N GLY A 83 -20.83 -9.99 -21.25
CA GLY A 83 -20.86 -10.74 -22.51
C GLY A 83 -20.47 -9.91 -23.73
N GLY A 84 -19.76 -8.79 -23.55
CA GLY A 84 -19.25 -7.99 -24.66
C GLY A 84 -18.31 -8.84 -25.51
N SER A 85 -18.48 -8.82 -26.83
CA SER A 85 -17.55 -9.46 -27.76
C SER A 85 -16.14 -8.88 -27.55
N GLY A 86 -15.26 -9.64 -26.89
CA GLY A 86 -13.92 -9.19 -26.45
C GLY A 86 -13.67 -9.28 -24.92
N ALA A 87 -14.67 -9.64 -24.12
CA ALA A 87 -14.53 -9.72 -22.68
C ALA A 87 -13.46 -10.73 -22.24
N VAL A 88 -12.51 -10.27 -21.43
CA VAL A 88 -11.43 -11.15 -20.93
C VAL A 88 -11.87 -11.82 -19.65
N HIS A 89 -12.06 -13.13 -19.74
CA HIS A 89 -12.30 -14.00 -18.59
C HIS A 89 -10.97 -14.33 -17.92
N TYR A 90 -10.79 -13.85 -16.68
CA TYR A 90 -9.62 -14.19 -15.90
C TYR A 90 -9.81 -15.54 -15.22
N ALA A 91 -9.05 -16.54 -15.66
CA ALA A 91 -8.98 -17.85 -15.05
C ALA A 91 -7.56 -18.07 -14.54
N GLY A 92 -7.40 -18.46 -13.27
CA GLY A 92 -6.07 -18.71 -12.73
C GLY A 92 -6.09 -19.40 -11.38
N PRO A 93 -4.93 -19.72 -10.82
CA PRO A 93 -4.84 -20.42 -9.54
C PRO A 93 -5.54 -19.67 -8.39
N TYR A 94 -5.54 -18.33 -8.44
CA TYR A 94 -6.11 -17.46 -7.39
C TYR A 94 -7.61 -17.19 -7.54
N LEU A 95 -8.21 -17.51 -8.69
CA LEU A 95 -9.65 -17.37 -8.93
C LEU A 95 -10.16 -18.49 -9.84
N PRO A 96 -11.16 -19.27 -9.40
CA PRO A 96 -11.64 -20.40 -10.18
C PRO A 96 -12.19 -19.94 -11.53
N ASN A 97 -11.97 -20.75 -12.57
CA ASN A 97 -12.55 -20.50 -13.88
C ASN A 97 -14.03 -20.86 -13.84
N ASN A 98 -14.91 -19.87 -13.63
CA ASN A 98 -16.34 -20.10 -13.65
C ASN A 98 -17.07 -19.07 -14.51
N ILE A 99 -17.31 -19.43 -15.77
CA ILE A 99 -18.01 -18.59 -16.74
C ILE A 99 -19.44 -18.22 -16.31
N ASN A 100 -20.07 -19.03 -15.45
CA ASN A 100 -21.43 -18.77 -14.97
C ASN A 100 -21.47 -17.69 -13.86
N THR A 101 -20.35 -17.45 -13.19
CA THR A 101 -20.26 -16.47 -12.09
C THR A 101 -19.32 -15.32 -12.42
N CYS A 102 -18.72 -15.31 -13.61
CA CYS A 102 -17.67 -14.41 -14.01
C CYS A 102 -17.98 -12.90 -13.92
N GLY A 103 -19.10 -12.42 -13.40
CA GLY A 103 -19.26 -11.00 -13.05
C GLY A 103 -19.11 -10.65 -11.59
N SER A 104 -19.16 -11.67 -10.76
CA SER A 104 -18.85 -11.61 -9.36
C SER A 104 -17.67 -12.54 -9.31
N ASP A 105 -16.42 -12.17 -9.53
CA ASP A 105 -15.20 -13.02 -9.36
C ASP A 105 -14.07 -12.00 -9.15
N LYS A 106 -13.66 -11.83 -7.88
CA LYS A 106 -12.85 -10.67 -7.46
C LYS A 106 -11.78 -11.07 -6.45
N THR A 107 -10.57 -10.53 -6.61
CA THR A 107 -9.47 -10.68 -5.67
C THR A 107 -8.50 -9.50 -5.76
N THR A 108 -7.73 -9.26 -4.71
CA THR A 108 -6.62 -8.29 -4.71
C THR A 108 -5.33 -8.96 -4.27
N PHE A 109 -4.20 -8.33 -4.61
CA PHE A 109 -2.87 -8.73 -4.17
C PHE A 109 -2.81 -9.06 -2.66
N PHE A 110 -3.25 -8.12 -1.82
CA PHE A 110 -3.17 -8.27 -0.36
C PHE A 110 -4.15 -9.31 0.19
N TYR A 111 -5.31 -9.50 -0.44
CA TYR A 111 -6.24 -10.55 -0.04
C TYR A 111 -5.69 -11.95 -0.39
N ALA A 112 -5.09 -12.11 -1.56
CA ALA A 112 -4.50 -13.37 -2.02
C ALA A 112 -3.36 -13.87 -1.11
N LEU A 113 -2.68 -12.96 -0.39
CA LEU A 113 -1.60 -13.30 0.54
C LEU A 113 -2.08 -13.69 1.95
N LEU A 114 -3.34 -13.47 2.32
CA LEU A 114 -3.84 -13.73 3.68
C LEU A 114 -3.55 -15.14 4.21
N PRO A 115 -3.75 -16.23 3.44
CA PRO A 115 -3.45 -17.59 3.90
C PRO A 115 -1.97 -17.78 4.29
N TYR A 116 -1.09 -17.04 3.65
CA TYR A 116 0.37 -17.16 3.78
C TYR A 116 0.97 -16.19 4.81
N ILE A 117 0.14 -15.36 5.47
CA ILE A 117 0.52 -14.49 6.59
C ILE A 117 -0.28 -14.82 7.86
N GLU A 118 -0.66 -16.08 8.03
CA GLU A 118 -1.42 -16.58 9.20
C GLU A 118 -2.80 -15.91 9.38
N GLN A 119 -3.41 -15.41 8.30
CA GLN A 119 -4.75 -14.78 8.31
C GLN A 119 -5.83 -15.69 7.70
N GLN A 120 -5.71 -17.02 7.86
CA GLN A 120 -6.65 -17.99 7.30
C GLN A 120 -8.10 -17.78 7.77
N ASN A 121 -8.30 -17.37 9.02
CA ASN A 121 -9.61 -17.09 9.57
C ASN A 121 -10.31 -15.92 8.85
N LEU A 122 -9.55 -14.84 8.57
CA LEU A 122 -10.05 -13.69 7.82
C LEU A 122 -10.27 -14.01 6.34
N TYR A 123 -9.38 -14.81 5.74
CA TYR A 123 -9.55 -15.28 4.37
C TYR A 123 -10.85 -16.07 4.20
N SER A 124 -11.16 -16.96 5.17
CA SER A 124 -12.32 -17.85 5.14
C SER A 124 -13.63 -17.19 5.60
N SER A 125 -13.56 -15.95 6.13
CA SER A 125 -14.71 -15.27 6.73
C SER A 125 -15.64 -14.58 5.73
N ILE A 126 -15.40 -14.60 4.42
CA ILE A 126 -16.26 -13.96 3.42
C ILE A 126 -17.67 -14.62 3.32
N SER A 127 -18.76 -13.88 3.52
CA SER A 127 -20.15 -14.37 3.54
C SER A 127 -20.86 -14.20 2.19
N GLY A 128 -21.71 -15.16 1.81
CA GLY A 128 -22.43 -15.17 0.53
C GLY A 128 -21.68 -15.92 -0.57
N TYR A 129 -22.27 -16.01 -1.78
CA TYR A 129 -21.59 -16.63 -2.94
C TYR A 129 -20.14 -16.13 -2.98
N GLN A 130 -19.22 -17.06 -3.26
CA GLN A 130 -17.82 -16.76 -3.56
C GLN A 130 -17.81 -15.55 -4.48
N TYR A 131 -16.75 -14.73 -4.43
CA TYR A 131 -16.45 -13.68 -5.42
C TYR A 131 -16.80 -12.20 -5.15
N PHE A 132 -17.38 -11.92 -3.99
CA PHE A 132 -17.45 -10.62 -3.31
C PHE A 132 -16.18 -10.16 -2.60
N LEU A 133 -15.13 -9.59 -3.23
CA LEU A 133 -14.06 -9.01 -2.37
C LEU A 133 -14.57 -7.87 -1.45
N MET A 134 -15.75 -7.32 -1.78
CA MET A 134 -16.51 -6.35 -1.00
C MET A 134 -17.65 -7.00 -0.18
N GLY A 135 -17.55 -8.31 0.10
CA GLY A 135 -18.56 -9.08 0.83
C GLY A 135 -18.50 -8.88 2.34
N THR A 136 -19.64 -9.04 3.01
CA THR A 136 -19.73 -9.02 4.48
C THR A 136 -19.08 -10.27 5.07
N ARG A 137 -18.80 -10.27 6.37
CA ARG A 137 -18.20 -11.43 7.03
C ARG A 137 -19.23 -12.42 7.55
N LYS A 138 -18.92 -13.72 7.49
CA LYS A 138 -19.72 -14.85 8.01
C LYS A 138 -19.92 -14.72 9.52
N ASP A 139 -18.90 -14.25 10.23
CA ASP A 139 -18.93 -14.07 11.67
C ASP A 139 -19.53 -12.74 12.11
N ASN A 140 -19.52 -11.72 11.25
CA ASN A 140 -20.16 -10.44 11.51
C ASN A 140 -20.64 -9.75 10.22
N PRO A 141 -21.95 -9.74 9.93
CA PRO A 141 -22.48 -9.14 8.71
C PRO A 141 -22.35 -7.61 8.65
N ASN A 142 -22.03 -6.94 9.76
CA ASN A 142 -21.78 -5.49 9.80
C ASN A 142 -20.35 -5.10 9.41
N LEU A 143 -19.49 -6.08 9.15
CA LEU A 143 -18.10 -5.86 8.74
C LEU A 143 -17.87 -6.47 7.36
N LEU A 144 -17.03 -5.81 6.57
CA LEU A 144 -16.45 -6.39 5.38
C LEU A 144 -15.19 -7.18 5.76
N VAL A 145 -14.75 -8.07 4.88
CA VAL A 145 -13.41 -8.68 5.00
C VAL A 145 -12.34 -7.59 5.09
N GLY A 146 -12.45 -6.59 4.22
CA GLY A 146 -11.56 -5.43 4.19
C GLY A 146 -11.60 -4.52 5.42
N SER A 147 -12.58 -4.67 6.32
CA SER A 147 -12.67 -3.88 7.55
C SER A 147 -11.57 -4.20 8.57
N THR A 148 -10.92 -5.36 8.46
CA THR A 148 -9.85 -5.78 9.40
C THR A 148 -8.52 -5.82 8.67
N THR A 149 -7.74 -4.73 8.76
CA THR A 149 -6.38 -4.72 8.19
C THR A 149 -5.43 -5.59 9.04
N PRO A 150 -4.75 -6.58 8.45
CA PRO A 150 -3.66 -7.30 9.13
C PRO A 150 -2.54 -6.36 9.57
N LYS A 151 -1.98 -6.57 10.78
CA LYS A 151 -0.90 -5.71 11.30
C LYS A 151 0.34 -5.67 10.40
N THR A 152 0.63 -6.77 9.69
CA THR A 152 1.73 -6.85 8.71
C THR A 152 1.56 -5.88 7.55
N TYR A 153 0.34 -5.42 7.25
CA TYR A 153 0.05 -4.45 6.20
C TYR A 153 0.11 -2.99 6.68
N ILE A 154 0.44 -2.76 7.95
CA ILE A 154 0.56 -1.42 8.54
C ILE A 154 2.02 -1.14 8.85
N ALA A 155 2.60 -0.13 8.20
CA ALA A 155 3.95 0.30 8.52
C ALA A 155 3.92 1.10 9.85
N PRO A 156 4.79 0.81 10.82
CA PRO A 156 4.77 1.52 12.12
C PRO A 156 5.10 3.00 12.01
N SER A 157 5.78 3.41 10.95
CA SER A 157 6.10 4.81 10.65
C SER A 157 4.99 5.53 9.88
N ASP A 158 3.91 4.84 9.51
CA ASP A 158 2.78 5.47 8.84
C ASP A 158 1.94 6.27 9.84
N ASN A 159 2.07 7.58 9.74
CA ASN A 159 1.33 8.58 10.52
C ASN A 159 0.20 9.21 9.69
N SER A 160 -0.40 8.45 8.78
CA SER A 160 -1.60 8.87 8.07
C SER A 160 -2.70 9.31 9.05
N PRO A 161 -3.47 10.37 8.72
CA PRO A 161 -4.45 10.96 9.64
C PRO A 161 -5.58 10.02 10.06
N TYR A 162 -5.82 8.94 9.28
CA TYR A 162 -6.81 7.91 9.58
C TYR A 162 -6.35 6.57 8.98
N GLN A 163 -6.84 5.47 9.54
CA GLN A 163 -6.49 4.09 9.14
C GLN A 163 -7.62 3.35 8.42
N TYR A 164 -8.79 3.99 8.32
CA TYR A 164 -9.97 3.46 7.66
C TYR A 164 -10.75 4.60 7.00
N VAL A 165 -11.56 4.25 6.00
CA VAL A 165 -12.52 5.16 5.38
C VAL A 165 -13.92 4.57 5.44
N ASN A 166 -14.92 5.45 5.46
CA ASN A 166 -16.29 5.03 5.23
C ASN A 166 -16.43 4.63 3.76
N TRP A 167 -17.04 3.48 3.57
CA TRP A 167 -17.19 2.83 2.28
C TRP A 167 -18.65 2.44 2.10
N SER A 168 -19.28 2.93 1.04
CA SER A 168 -20.65 2.57 0.67
C SER A 168 -20.77 2.34 -0.83
N TRP A 169 -21.68 1.45 -1.21
CA TRP A 169 -21.94 1.12 -2.62
C TRP A 169 -23.44 0.93 -2.86
N PRO A 170 -24.01 1.43 -3.98
CA PRO A 170 -25.46 1.40 -4.23
C PRO A 170 -26.10 0.02 -4.14
N TYR A 171 -25.34 -1.03 -4.46
CA TYR A 171 -25.83 -2.41 -4.48
C TYR A 171 -25.59 -3.17 -3.16
N THR A 172 -25.10 -2.50 -2.11
CA THR A 172 -25.08 -3.07 -0.75
C THR A 172 -26.47 -3.02 -0.13
N ASN A 173 -26.75 -3.92 0.83
CA ASN A 173 -28.04 -3.99 1.53
C ASN A 173 -28.44 -2.62 2.11
N ASN A 174 -29.35 -1.90 1.43
CA ASN A 174 -29.81 -0.55 1.79
C ASN A 174 -28.70 0.52 1.86
N GLU A 175 -27.70 0.47 0.97
CA GLU A 175 -26.58 1.45 0.95
C GLU A 175 -25.83 1.54 2.29
N GLN A 176 -25.76 0.41 3.01
CA GLN A 176 -25.07 0.33 4.29
C GLN A 176 -23.64 0.85 4.18
N VAL A 177 -23.27 1.70 5.14
CA VAL A 177 -21.91 2.22 5.27
C VAL A 177 -21.06 1.23 6.07
N PHE A 178 -19.97 0.78 5.48
CA PHE A 178 -18.95 -0.04 6.12
C PHE A 178 -17.68 0.78 6.37
N GLN A 179 -16.78 0.26 7.20
CA GLN A 179 -15.42 0.78 7.31
C GLN A 179 -14.47 -0.09 6.50
N MET A 180 -13.73 0.50 5.57
CA MET A 180 -12.68 -0.17 4.81
C MET A 180 -11.32 0.19 5.40
N GLY A 181 -10.54 -0.81 5.76
CA GLY A 181 -9.19 -0.62 6.28
C GLY A 181 -8.21 -0.20 5.19
N LEU A 182 -7.17 0.54 5.58
CA LEU A 182 -6.11 0.99 4.67
C LEU A 182 -4.81 0.19 4.85
N VAL A 183 -3.88 0.29 3.89
CA VAL A 183 -2.57 -0.39 3.86
C VAL A 183 -1.43 0.59 3.57
N SER A 184 -0.27 0.36 4.20
CA SER A 184 0.96 1.16 4.09
C SER A 184 1.93 0.69 3.00
N TYR A 185 1.45 -0.13 2.08
CA TYR A 185 2.26 -0.80 1.07
C TYR A 185 1.55 -0.75 -0.28
N ALA A 186 2.32 -0.70 -1.36
CA ALA A 186 1.81 -0.72 -2.71
C ALA A 186 2.51 -1.79 -3.55
N ALA A 187 1.74 -2.59 -4.28
CA ALA A 187 2.25 -3.64 -5.14
C ALA A 187 2.61 -3.10 -6.53
N ASN A 188 3.62 -3.70 -7.16
CA ASN A 188 4.10 -3.27 -8.47
C ASN A 188 3.10 -3.69 -9.56
N ALA A 189 2.49 -2.70 -10.22
CA ALA A 189 1.55 -2.97 -11.29
C ALA A 189 2.20 -3.63 -12.50
N ARG A 190 3.48 -3.39 -12.79
CA ARG A 190 4.17 -4.01 -13.93
C ARG A 190 4.50 -5.48 -13.71
N VAL A 191 4.57 -5.93 -12.45
CA VAL A 191 4.83 -7.34 -12.12
C VAL A 191 3.53 -8.11 -11.92
N PHE A 192 2.57 -7.53 -11.19
CA PHE A 192 1.37 -8.24 -10.75
C PHE A 192 0.12 -7.88 -11.56
N GLY A 193 0.15 -6.76 -12.29
CA GLY A 193 -0.91 -6.38 -13.21
C GLY A 193 -0.76 -7.04 -14.58
N GLN A 194 -1.69 -6.73 -15.48
CA GLN A 194 -1.63 -7.08 -16.89
C GLN A 194 -2.09 -5.87 -17.71
N SER A 195 -1.48 -5.64 -18.88
CA SER A 195 -1.96 -4.61 -19.81
C SER A 195 -3.40 -4.92 -20.21
N ALA A 196 -4.26 -3.90 -20.20
CA ALA A 196 -5.63 -4.08 -20.65
C ALA A 196 -5.62 -4.62 -22.11
N PRO A 197 -6.51 -5.58 -22.43
CA PRO A 197 -6.64 -6.16 -23.77
C PRO A 197 -7.29 -5.20 -24.78
N THR A 198 -7.54 -3.94 -24.40
CA THR A 198 -8.09 -2.90 -25.26
C THR A 198 -7.10 -2.53 -26.37
N GLY A 199 -7.61 -2.11 -27.53
CA GLY A 199 -6.85 -1.92 -28.77
C GLY A 199 -5.68 -0.92 -28.72
N ASP A 200 -5.54 -0.16 -27.62
CA ASP A 200 -4.47 0.81 -27.43
C ASP A 200 -3.22 0.23 -26.75
N GLY A 201 -3.29 -1.00 -26.20
CA GLY A 201 -2.15 -1.73 -25.61
C GLY A 201 -1.42 -0.99 -24.47
N GLY A 202 -2.03 0.06 -23.91
CA GLY A 202 -1.45 0.96 -22.93
C GLY A 202 -1.55 0.46 -21.49
N TRP A 203 -0.73 1.06 -20.62
CA TRP A 203 -0.82 0.91 -19.17
C TRP A 203 -1.15 2.27 -18.56
N SER A 204 -2.41 2.48 -18.18
CA SER A 204 -2.84 3.63 -17.38
C SER A 204 -3.32 3.22 -15.98
N VAL A 205 -3.33 4.17 -15.05
CA VAL A 205 -3.87 3.93 -13.69
C VAL A 205 -5.33 3.47 -13.72
N TRP A 206 -6.13 3.97 -14.67
CA TRP A 206 -7.55 3.62 -14.82
C TRP A 206 -7.75 2.23 -15.40
N GLU A 207 -6.95 1.85 -16.40
CA GLU A 207 -6.97 0.49 -16.94
C GLU A 207 -6.56 -0.53 -15.87
N VAL A 208 -5.53 -0.20 -15.08
CA VAL A 208 -5.12 -1.06 -13.97
C VAL A 208 -6.21 -1.22 -12.92
N ALA A 209 -6.98 -0.17 -12.65
CA ALA A 209 -8.03 -0.18 -11.63
C ALA A 209 -9.38 -0.79 -12.09
N TRP A 210 -9.75 -0.60 -13.35
CA TRP A 210 -11.08 -0.97 -13.88
C TRP A 210 -11.05 -2.11 -14.88
N ASN A 211 -10.08 -2.08 -15.80
CA ASN A 211 -9.99 -3.00 -16.93
C ASN A 211 -9.14 -4.22 -16.59
N ASN A 212 -9.23 -4.66 -15.34
CA ASN A 212 -8.97 -6.05 -15.01
C ASN A 212 -7.47 -6.41 -15.07
N ALA A 213 -6.59 -5.56 -14.53
CA ALA A 213 -5.15 -5.83 -14.54
C ALA A 213 -4.75 -6.90 -13.51
N GLY A 214 -4.87 -8.16 -13.89
CA GLY A 214 -4.22 -9.27 -13.18
C GLY A 214 -4.90 -10.60 -13.42
N GLY A 215 -4.14 -11.58 -13.89
CA GLY A 215 -4.57 -12.99 -14.02
C GLY A 215 -3.67 -13.98 -13.29
N GLY A 216 -2.75 -13.49 -12.44
CA GLY A 216 -1.72 -14.33 -11.84
C GLY A 216 -0.98 -15.13 -12.92
N ALA A 217 -0.60 -14.50 -14.04
CA ALA A 217 0.12 -15.18 -15.11
C ALA A 217 1.64 -15.06 -14.96
N MET A 218 2.11 -14.05 -14.20
CA MET A 218 3.53 -13.79 -14.01
C MET A 218 4.16 -14.91 -13.17
N ARG A 219 5.14 -15.60 -13.76
CA ARG A 219 6.00 -16.55 -13.06
C ARG A 219 7.28 -15.87 -12.66
N MET A 220 7.99 -16.42 -11.67
CA MET A 220 9.35 -15.98 -11.34
C MET A 220 10.26 -15.93 -12.58
N THR A 221 10.13 -16.92 -13.49
CA THR A 221 10.89 -16.99 -14.75
C THR A 221 10.51 -15.92 -15.78
N GLY A 222 9.36 -15.26 -15.61
CA GLY A 222 8.92 -14.16 -16.47
C GLY A 222 9.59 -12.82 -16.15
N ILE A 223 10.35 -12.74 -15.04
CA ILE A 223 11.12 -11.56 -14.64
C ILE A 223 12.52 -11.69 -15.25
N THR A 224 12.69 -11.20 -16.48
CA THR A 224 13.94 -11.33 -17.23
C THR A 224 15.02 -10.33 -16.82
N ASP A 225 14.65 -9.21 -16.19
CA ASP A 225 15.59 -8.20 -15.68
C ASP A 225 16.31 -8.63 -14.39
N GLY A 226 15.90 -9.77 -13.85
CA GLY A 226 16.43 -10.35 -12.62
C GLY A 226 15.58 -10.02 -11.41
N THR A 227 15.21 -11.05 -10.65
CA THR A 227 14.34 -10.94 -9.47
C THR A 227 14.93 -10.08 -8.36
N SER A 228 16.26 -9.94 -8.31
CA SER A 228 16.98 -9.07 -7.38
C SER A 228 16.99 -7.60 -7.78
N ASN A 229 16.63 -7.29 -9.03
CA ASN A 229 16.60 -5.93 -9.58
C ASN A 229 15.17 -5.42 -9.77
N THR A 230 14.19 -6.31 -9.89
CA THR A 230 12.78 -5.90 -9.99
C THR A 230 12.12 -5.76 -8.61
N MET A 231 11.46 -4.63 -8.39
CA MET A 231 10.68 -4.34 -7.18
C MET A 231 9.35 -5.08 -7.20
N ALA A 232 8.97 -5.65 -6.06
CA ALA A 232 7.66 -6.26 -5.86
C ALA A 232 6.72 -5.31 -5.12
N VAL A 233 7.11 -4.84 -3.93
CA VAL A 233 6.23 -4.05 -3.04
C VAL A 233 7.02 -2.90 -2.45
N VAL A 234 6.44 -1.71 -2.41
CA VAL A 234 7.05 -0.50 -1.82
C VAL A 234 6.25 -0.03 -0.63
N GLU A 235 6.92 0.56 0.36
CA GLU A 235 6.24 1.36 1.37
C GLU A 235 5.60 2.59 0.73
N ARG A 236 4.32 2.82 1.05
CA ARG A 236 3.54 3.95 0.56
C ARG A 236 2.44 4.30 1.56
N SER A 237 2.36 5.56 1.96
CA SER A 237 1.37 6.04 2.93
C SER A 237 -0.06 5.60 2.62
N MET A 238 -0.79 5.20 3.66
CA MET A 238 -2.22 4.89 3.58
C MET A 238 -3.03 6.03 2.99
N VAL A 239 -2.70 7.27 3.39
CA VAL A 239 -3.41 8.49 3.00
C VAL A 239 -2.42 9.52 2.49
N ARG A 240 -2.78 10.16 1.38
CA ARG A 240 -2.18 11.40 0.87
C ARG A 240 -3.26 12.46 0.85
N GLY A 241 -2.88 13.71 1.03
CA GLY A 241 -3.84 14.79 1.24
C GLY A 241 -4.11 15.03 2.74
N SER A 242 -4.63 16.21 3.04
CA SER A 242 -5.04 16.61 4.40
C SER A 242 -6.54 16.42 4.66
N GLN A 243 -7.32 16.10 3.63
CA GLN A 243 -8.77 16.01 3.70
C GLN A 243 -9.22 14.57 4.00
N GLN A 244 -10.33 14.44 4.73
CA GLN A 244 -10.94 13.15 4.97
C GLN A 244 -11.60 12.65 3.68
N MET A 245 -11.27 11.43 3.29
CA MET A 245 -11.78 10.79 2.09
C MET A 245 -12.82 9.72 2.44
N TYR A 246 -13.75 9.54 1.52
CA TYR A 246 -14.86 8.59 1.60
C TYR A 246 -14.93 7.86 0.28
N TYR A 247 -15.35 6.60 0.31
CA TYR A 247 -15.74 5.89 -0.91
C TYR A 247 -17.26 5.87 -0.99
N LYS A 248 -17.79 6.43 -2.08
CA LYS A 248 -19.22 6.47 -2.36
C LYS A 248 -19.44 6.37 -3.87
N ASP A 249 -20.38 5.52 -4.28
CA ASP A 249 -20.89 5.42 -5.65
C ASP A 249 -19.77 5.36 -6.71
N TRP A 250 -18.89 4.36 -6.60
CA TRP A 250 -17.78 4.11 -7.54
C TRP A 250 -16.68 5.17 -7.54
N SER A 251 -16.71 6.09 -6.59
CA SER A 251 -15.79 7.22 -6.50
C SER A 251 -15.17 7.31 -5.11
N VAL A 252 -13.90 7.69 -5.08
CA VAL A 252 -13.31 8.26 -3.86
C VAL A 252 -13.64 9.75 -3.90
N VAL A 253 -14.10 10.33 -2.80
CA VAL A 253 -14.48 11.74 -2.72
C VAL A 253 -13.95 12.37 -1.43
N ASN A 254 -13.65 13.66 -1.47
CA ASN A 254 -13.39 14.44 -0.26
C ASN A 254 -14.71 15.03 0.29
N SER A 255 -14.73 15.35 1.59
CA SER A 255 -15.91 15.95 2.24
C SER A 255 -16.25 17.39 1.80
N GLY A 256 -15.40 18.02 0.99
CA GLY A 256 -15.48 19.46 0.72
C GLY A 256 -15.94 19.85 -0.68
N ASN A 257 -15.41 19.19 -1.73
CA ASN A 257 -15.52 19.68 -3.12
C ASN A 257 -15.88 18.59 -4.14
N GLY A 258 -16.06 17.32 -3.72
CA GLY A 258 -16.20 16.20 -4.66
C GLY A 258 -14.96 15.93 -5.51
N SER A 259 -13.82 16.58 -5.19
CA SER A 259 -12.55 16.40 -5.89
C SER A 259 -11.68 15.38 -5.15
N VAL A 260 -11.09 14.44 -5.88
CA VAL A 260 -10.11 13.49 -5.31
C VAL A 260 -8.76 14.14 -5.04
N THR A 261 -8.43 15.27 -5.67
CA THR A 261 -7.11 15.89 -5.61
C THR A 261 -7.09 17.20 -4.81
N PRO A 262 -6.03 17.49 -4.02
CA PRO A 262 -4.89 16.62 -3.71
C PRO A 262 -5.28 15.58 -2.65
N GLY A 263 -5.24 14.29 -2.99
CA GLY A 263 -5.64 13.25 -2.06
C GLY A 263 -5.73 11.86 -2.68
N GLY A 264 -5.46 10.83 -1.89
CA GLY A 264 -5.63 9.43 -2.30
C GLY A 264 -5.45 8.49 -1.13
N ILE A 265 -6.15 7.36 -1.15
CA ILE A 265 -6.12 6.33 -0.11
C ILE A 265 -5.61 5.00 -0.67
N SER A 266 -5.26 4.08 0.22
CA SER A 266 -4.75 2.75 -0.13
C SER A 266 -5.63 1.70 0.53
N MET A 267 -6.74 1.29 -0.10
CA MET A 267 -7.65 0.26 0.44
C MET A 267 -7.16 -1.13 0.04
N TRP A 268 -7.00 -2.04 0.99
CA TRP A 268 -6.25 -3.29 0.76
C TRP A 268 -7.09 -4.43 0.16
N ALA A 269 -8.38 -4.49 0.47
CA ALA A 269 -9.31 -5.53 0.03
C ALA A 269 -10.59 -4.91 -0.53
N THR A 270 -10.44 -4.26 -1.69
CA THR A 270 -11.54 -3.71 -2.47
C THR A 270 -11.26 -3.91 -3.95
N THR A 271 -12.31 -3.94 -4.75
CA THR A 271 -12.27 -3.88 -6.21
C THR A 271 -13.25 -2.80 -6.67
N ASP A 272 -13.34 -2.56 -7.98
CA ASP A 272 -14.31 -1.59 -8.53
C ASP A 272 -14.12 -0.17 -8.01
N THR A 273 -12.90 0.15 -7.61
CA THR A 273 -12.56 1.43 -7.04
C THR A 273 -11.71 2.20 -8.02
N PRO A 274 -11.86 3.53 -8.08
CA PRO A 274 -10.99 4.33 -8.90
C PRO A 274 -9.55 4.23 -8.35
N PRO A 275 -8.54 4.46 -9.20
CA PRO A 275 -7.14 4.18 -8.88
C PRO A 275 -6.62 4.96 -7.66
N GLU A 276 -7.23 6.10 -7.33
CA GLU A 276 -6.92 6.89 -6.13
C GLU A 276 -7.21 6.14 -4.83
N GLY A 277 -8.01 5.07 -4.88
CA GLY A 277 -8.30 4.19 -3.75
C GLY A 277 -7.40 2.96 -3.67
N MET A 278 -6.53 2.73 -4.66
CA MET A 278 -5.86 1.44 -4.83
C MET A 278 -4.37 1.47 -4.43
N PRO A 279 -3.87 0.39 -3.82
CA PRO A 279 -2.50 0.28 -3.33
C PRO A 279 -1.53 -0.30 -4.38
N PHE A 280 -1.31 0.42 -5.49
CA PHE A 280 -0.31 0.05 -6.49
C PHE A 280 0.63 1.21 -6.86
N PHE A 281 1.74 0.87 -7.54
CA PHE A 281 2.68 1.80 -8.14
C PHE A 281 3.15 1.28 -9.52
N GLY A 282 3.92 2.08 -10.25
CA GLY A 282 4.47 1.69 -11.56
C GLY A 282 3.58 2.06 -12.77
N CYS A 283 2.73 3.08 -12.60
CA CYS A 283 1.88 3.62 -13.68
C CYS A 283 1.88 5.16 -13.75
N ASN A 284 2.52 5.85 -12.79
CA ASN A 284 2.63 7.31 -12.81
C ASN A 284 3.91 7.70 -13.54
N CYS A 285 3.80 8.41 -14.66
CA CYS A 285 4.93 8.75 -15.52
C CYS A 285 5.73 9.93 -14.98
N LYS A 286 7.02 10.00 -15.31
CA LYS A 286 7.82 11.23 -15.15
C LYS A 286 8.75 11.38 -16.34
N ASP A 287 8.36 12.17 -17.33
CA ASP A 287 9.19 12.40 -18.52
C ASP A 287 10.38 13.32 -18.18
N PRO A 288 11.64 12.83 -18.20
CA PRO A 288 12.80 13.64 -17.84
C PRO A 288 13.09 14.77 -18.84
N THR A 289 12.50 14.71 -20.05
CA THR A 289 12.62 15.78 -21.06
C THR A 289 11.72 16.98 -20.76
N GLN A 290 10.75 16.82 -19.86
CA GLN A 290 9.77 17.84 -19.52
C GLN A 290 10.10 18.49 -18.17
N THR A 291 10.34 19.80 -18.19
CA THR A 291 10.75 20.55 -16.99
C THR A 291 9.59 20.92 -16.07
N TRP A 292 8.36 20.90 -16.56
CA TRP A 292 7.16 21.24 -15.79
C TRP A 292 6.60 20.07 -14.96
N ASP A 293 7.11 18.85 -15.18
CA ASP A 293 6.66 17.60 -14.54
C ASP A 293 7.66 17.07 -13.47
N ALA A 294 8.46 17.96 -12.88
CA ALA A 294 9.53 17.52 -11.98
C ALA A 294 9.03 16.91 -10.65
N THR A 295 7.85 17.33 -10.18
CA THR A 295 7.41 17.11 -8.79
C THR A 295 6.46 15.93 -8.63
N TYR A 296 5.46 15.81 -9.51
CA TYR A 296 4.32 14.92 -9.28
C TYR A 296 4.21 13.76 -10.27
N GLY A 297 4.79 13.88 -11.45
CA GLY A 297 4.53 12.91 -12.51
C GLY A 297 3.13 13.10 -13.12
N GLN A 298 2.87 12.40 -14.22
CA GLN A 298 1.64 12.47 -14.98
C GLN A 298 0.96 11.11 -15.01
N TRP A 299 -0.21 11.02 -14.40
CA TRP A 299 -1.03 9.79 -14.41
C TRP A 299 -1.89 9.67 -15.67
N TRP A 300 -2.21 10.79 -16.33
CA TRP A 300 -3.07 10.85 -17.52
C TRP A 300 -2.30 10.70 -18.83
N LEU A 301 -0.96 10.74 -18.77
CA LEU A 301 -0.17 10.25 -19.87
C LEU A 301 -0.39 8.74 -19.89
N ALA A 302 -1.36 8.26 -20.67
CA ALA A 302 -1.73 6.84 -20.86
C ALA A 302 -0.58 5.94 -21.36
N ASN A 303 0.59 6.55 -21.50
CA ASN A 303 1.64 6.30 -22.44
C ASN A 303 2.94 6.85 -21.82
N CYS A 304 3.49 6.29 -20.74
CA CYS A 304 4.96 6.43 -20.56
C CYS A 304 5.73 5.69 -21.70
N ARG A 305 5.21 5.71 -22.95
CA ARG A 305 5.50 4.93 -24.18
C ARG A 305 7.00 5.09 -24.49
N MET A 306 7.80 4.04 -24.61
CA MET A 306 7.72 3.04 -25.69
C MET A 306 7.26 3.67 -27.02
N VAL A 307 7.92 4.76 -27.43
CA VAL A 307 7.94 5.13 -28.84
C VAL A 307 8.79 4.07 -29.53
N ALA A 308 8.38 3.56 -30.69
CA ALA A 308 9.28 2.73 -31.50
C ALA A 308 10.57 3.53 -31.76
N GLY A 309 11.65 3.21 -31.02
CA GLY A 309 12.91 3.94 -31.04
C GLY A 309 13.37 4.57 -29.71
N ASP A 310 12.55 4.59 -28.64
CA ASP A 310 13.00 4.91 -27.27
C ASP A 310 12.87 3.64 -26.40
N PRO A 311 14.00 3.06 -25.93
CA PRO A 311 13.98 1.81 -25.18
C PRO A 311 13.42 1.91 -23.75
N ASN A 312 13.23 3.11 -23.17
CA ASN A 312 13.03 3.25 -21.72
C ASN A 312 11.63 3.77 -21.35
N GLU A 313 11.00 3.16 -20.34
CA GLU A 313 9.82 3.71 -19.64
C GLU A 313 10.29 4.63 -18.50
N TYR A 314 9.64 5.78 -18.26
CA TYR A 314 10.02 6.69 -17.15
C TYR A 314 8.92 6.80 -16.09
N PHE A 315 9.14 6.14 -14.95
CA PHE A 315 8.25 6.16 -13.79
C PHE A 315 8.67 7.20 -12.76
N GLN A 316 7.68 7.81 -12.11
CA GLN A 316 7.90 8.75 -11.01
C GLN A 316 8.58 8.07 -9.82
N PRO A 317 9.81 8.48 -9.44
CA PRO A 317 10.50 7.96 -8.25
C PRO A 317 9.89 8.53 -6.95
N PRO A 318 10.26 7.99 -5.78
CA PRO A 318 9.80 8.49 -4.49
C PRO A 318 10.13 9.97 -4.32
N THR A 319 9.09 10.77 -4.08
CA THR A 319 9.23 12.20 -3.86
C THR A 319 9.54 12.46 -2.39
N PRO A 320 10.50 13.35 -2.05
CA PRO A 320 10.68 13.81 -0.68
C PRO A 320 9.35 14.22 -0.04
N ARG A 321 9.19 13.88 1.24
CA ARG A 321 7.91 14.01 1.91
C ARG A 321 7.44 15.47 1.97
N LEU A 322 6.38 15.78 1.23
CA LEU A 322 5.74 17.10 1.22
C LEU A 322 4.72 17.24 2.37
N VAL A 323 4.29 18.46 2.65
CA VAL A 323 3.14 18.70 3.55
C VAL A 323 1.89 18.01 2.99
N LEU A 324 1.01 17.53 3.85
CA LEU A 324 -0.12 16.67 3.44
C LEU A 324 -0.98 17.28 2.32
N SER A 325 -1.24 18.59 2.35
CA SER A 325 -2.03 19.30 1.33
C SER A 325 -1.38 19.34 -0.06
N GLN A 326 -0.09 19.02 -0.18
CA GLN A 326 0.64 18.97 -1.45
C GLN A 326 0.84 17.53 -1.96
N GLN A 327 0.51 16.51 -1.15
CA GLN A 327 0.72 15.13 -1.53
C GLN A 327 -0.34 14.65 -2.54
N GLN A 328 0.11 13.94 -3.58
CA GLN A 328 -0.73 13.44 -4.68
C GLN A 328 -0.97 11.93 -4.58
N ALA A 329 -2.12 11.47 -5.11
CA ALA A 329 -2.64 10.11 -4.97
C ALA A 329 -1.73 8.99 -5.52
N PHE A 330 -0.85 9.28 -6.47
CA PHE A 330 -0.07 8.25 -7.17
C PHE A 330 1.40 8.24 -6.77
N ASN A 331 1.81 9.17 -5.92
CA ASN A 331 3.20 9.33 -5.54
C ASN A 331 3.52 8.55 -4.27
N ILE A 332 4.81 8.19 -4.18
CA ILE A 332 5.39 7.59 -3.00
C ILE A 332 6.09 8.70 -2.22
N TYR A 333 5.63 8.93 -1.00
CA TYR A 333 6.26 9.84 -0.06
C TYR A 333 6.86 9.02 1.08
N PRO A 334 8.19 8.87 1.16
CA PRO A 334 8.81 8.06 2.20
C PRO A 334 8.48 8.54 3.61
N TYR A 335 8.33 7.60 4.54
CA TYR A 335 8.10 7.92 5.95
C TYR A 335 9.33 8.53 6.62
N ASN A 336 10.52 8.13 6.15
CA ASN A 336 11.80 8.55 6.67
C ASN A 336 12.58 9.35 5.62
N VAL A 337 13.49 10.21 6.06
CA VAL A 337 14.32 11.05 5.17
C VAL A 337 15.32 10.27 4.32
N ALA A 338 15.62 9.02 4.68
CA ALA A 338 16.61 8.23 3.98
C ALA A 338 16.05 7.54 2.72
N GLY A 339 14.73 7.32 2.66
CA GLY A 339 14.11 6.62 1.54
C GLY A 339 12.92 5.75 1.92
N THR A 340 12.36 5.08 0.92
CA THR A 340 11.26 4.12 1.08
C THR A 340 11.80 2.69 1.17
N GLN A 341 11.28 1.88 2.10
CA GLN A 341 11.64 0.46 2.12
C GLN A 341 10.93 -0.26 0.97
N THR A 342 11.66 -1.10 0.28
CA THR A 342 11.21 -1.78 -0.93
C THR A 342 11.56 -3.26 -0.86
N LEU A 343 10.56 -4.10 -1.08
CA LEU A 343 10.71 -5.53 -1.30
C LEU A 343 11.03 -5.77 -2.77
N MET A 344 12.08 -6.52 -3.04
CA MET A 344 12.45 -7.02 -4.37
C MET A 344 11.77 -8.37 -4.63
N CYS A 345 11.65 -8.76 -5.91
CA CYS A 345 11.03 -10.02 -6.30
C CYS A 345 11.78 -11.27 -5.80
N ASP A 346 13.07 -11.16 -5.48
CA ASP A 346 13.87 -12.21 -4.81
C ASP A 346 13.63 -12.31 -3.29
N GLY A 347 12.76 -11.48 -2.72
CA GLY A 347 12.47 -11.44 -1.28
C GLY A 347 13.46 -10.61 -0.46
N SER A 348 14.50 -10.03 -1.07
CA SER A 348 15.37 -9.06 -0.41
C SER A 348 14.63 -7.74 -0.16
N VAL A 349 14.98 -7.04 0.92
CA VAL A 349 14.41 -5.72 1.23
C VAL A 349 15.53 -4.70 1.18
N ARG A 350 15.33 -3.64 0.41
CA ARG A 350 16.29 -2.56 0.17
C ARG A 350 15.66 -1.22 0.52
N LEU A 351 16.49 -0.28 0.93
CA LEU A 351 16.08 1.11 1.14
C LEU A 351 16.34 1.88 -0.14
N MET A 352 15.30 2.37 -0.79
CA MET A 352 15.42 3.20 -2.00
C MET A 352 15.45 4.68 -1.62
N PRO A 353 16.56 5.40 -1.84
CA PRO A 353 16.65 6.82 -1.48
C PRO A 353 15.78 7.69 -2.39
N THR A 354 15.33 8.85 -1.90
CA THR A 354 14.61 9.84 -2.73
C THR A 354 15.48 10.48 -3.82
N SER A 355 16.80 10.27 -3.76
CA SER A 355 17.76 10.73 -4.76
C SER A 355 17.98 9.72 -5.90
N VAL A 356 17.26 8.60 -5.92
CA VAL A 356 17.32 7.62 -7.02
C VAL A 356 16.97 8.30 -8.34
N SER A 357 17.73 8.01 -9.39
CA SER A 357 17.45 8.56 -10.72
C SER A 357 16.15 7.96 -11.28
N VAL A 358 15.49 8.72 -12.16
CA VAL A 358 14.27 8.24 -12.84
C VAL A 358 14.56 6.95 -13.60
N GLN A 359 15.72 6.86 -14.25
CA GLN A 359 16.15 5.68 -15.00
C GLN A 359 16.33 4.46 -14.09
N ALA A 360 17.11 4.58 -13.00
CA ALA A 360 17.34 3.46 -12.10
C ALA A 360 16.05 3.01 -11.39
N TRP A 361 15.20 3.96 -11.01
CA TRP A 361 13.88 3.64 -10.47
C TRP A 361 13.03 2.88 -11.50
N SER A 362 13.04 3.33 -12.76
CA SER A 362 12.19 2.75 -13.78
C SER A 362 12.63 1.35 -14.20
N ALA A 363 13.94 1.12 -14.35
CA ALA A 363 14.51 -0.20 -14.57
C ALA A 363 14.16 -1.19 -13.43
N ALA A 364 14.00 -0.70 -12.20
CA ALA A 364 13.58 -1.53 -11.08
C ALA A 364 12.06 -1.75 -11.01
N VAL A 365 11.24 -0.92 -11.67
CA VAL A 365 9.79 -1.13 -11.78
C VAL A 365 9.48 -2.20 -12.83
N THR A 366 10.21 -2.25 -13.94
CA THR A 366 9.93 -3.18 -15.04
C THR A 366 10.45 -4.59 -14.75
N PRO A 367 9.69 -5.65 -15.15
CA PRO A 367 10.18 -7.03 -15.05
C PRO A 367 10.98 -7.48 -16.28
N ALA A 368 10.86 -6.78 -17.41
CA ALA A 368 11.41 -7.18 -18.71
C ALA A 368 11.78 -5.99 -19.63
N GLY A 369 12.27 -4.89 -19.07
CA GLY A 369 12.77 -3.73 -19.80
C GLY A 369 14.15 -3.95 -20.45
N GLY A 370 14.91 -4.98 -20.06
CA GLY A 370 16.23 -5.28 -20.61
C GLY A 370 17.36 -4.37 -20.10
N GLU A 371 17.05 -3.45 -19.18
CA GLU A 371 17.98 -2.51 -18.57
C GLU A 371 18.60 -3.12 -17.31
N VAL A 372 19.83 -3.64 -17.38
CA VAL A 372 20.58 -4.05 -16.18
C VAL A 372 21.26 -2.82 -15.58
N ILE A 373 20.55 -2.09 -14.71
CA ILE A 373 21.13 -0.99 -13.94
C ILE A 373 21.37 -1.47 -12.51
N SER A 374 22.60 -1.26 -12.02
CA SER A 374 22.92 -1.51 -10.62
C SER A 374 22.11 -0.55 -9.74
N LEU A 375 21.18 -1.10 -8.96
CA LEU A 375 20.52 -0.36 -7.89
C LEU A 375 21.55 -0.06 -6.78
N PRO A 376 21.47 1.11 -6.13
CA PRO A 376 22.39 1.52 -5.08
C PRO A 376 22.35 0.64 -3.82
#